data_AF-A0A964FGN7-F1
#
_entry.id   AF-A0A964FGN7-F1
#
_cell.length_a   1.000
_cell.length_b   1.000
_cell.length_c   1.000
_cell.angle_alpha   90.00
_cell.angle_beta   90.00
_cell.angle_gamma   90.00
#
_symmetry.space_group_name_H-M   'P 1'
#
loop_
_entity.id
_entity.type
_entity.pdbx_description
1 polymer ?
#
loop_
_entity_poly.entity_id
_entity_poly.type
_entity_poly.pdbx_seq_one_letter_code
_entity_poly.pdbx_strand_id
1 'polypeptide(L)'
;MLDLLLIVALGFLGSFGHCIGMCSPLTIAFALSQQDKNPEEFNGWRFHLLLNLGRIISYGLVGAALGGLGSAFVASGQLAGIGSSLRQFMAIFTGILLIWFGIGQIKPNWLPRLPFLNPLQGMVHNRLSSGMNRLASKQQWWTPALLGSIWGLIPCGFLYAAQLKAVETGELFGGAITMLGFGLGTAPMMLGVGVSASKISADRRGQLFRLGGWVTLTIGILTLWRTDAMVDYTGHGGLILLMLALIARPLSIVWAAPLQYRRAIGVGAFALSLAHTAHMLDHSLNWNLDAIAFMLPQHRLGISGGILSLFLLFPAALTSSDRAMKNLGQRWRKIHLLTVPALIFGIGHVVLSGTHYLGDLELSFESKLRTGLIILLGVIVLAMRSFNTSKIKHGGHK
;
A
#
# COMPACT_ATOMS: atom_id res chain seq x y z
N MET A 1 -26.97 10.75 -10.68
CA MET A 1 -26.32 12.07 -10.53
C MET A 1 -25.28 12.10 -9.40
N LEU A 2 -25.58 11.54 -8.22
CA LEU A 2 -24.62 11.48 -7.09
C LEU A 2 -23.31 10.76 -7.46
N ASP A 3 -23.39 9.60 -8.12
CA ASP A 3 -22.21 8.82 -8.53
C ASP A 3 -21.28 9.57 -9.48
N LEU A 4 -21.84 10.33 -10.43
CA LEU A 4 -21.04 11.14 -11.36
C LEU A 4 -20.31 12.25 -10.61
N LEU A 5 -20.98 12.90 -9.65
CA LEU A 5 -20.37 13.93 -8.80
C LEU A 5 -19.24 13.35 -7.94
N LEU A 6 -19.42 12.14 -7.39
CA LEU A 6 -18.38 11.45 -6.63
C LEU A 6 -17.16 11.11 -7.51
N ILE A 7 -17.38 10.74 -8.77
CA ILE A 7 -16.30 10.42 -9.72
C ILE A 7 -15.56 11.70 -10.18
N VAL A 8 -16.28 12.79 -10.41
CA VAL A 8 -15.68 14.10 -10.69
C VAL A 8 -14.86 14.56 -9.48
N ALA A 9 -15.40 14.43 -8.26
CA ALA A 9 -14.70 14.74 -7.03
C ALA A 9 -13.47 13.83 -6.83
N LEU A 10 -13.57 12.55 -7.15
CA LEU A 10 -12.43 11.61 -7.15
C LEU A 10 -11.35 12.07 -8.12
N GLY A 11 -11.73 12.49 -9.33
CA GLY A 11 -10.80 13.05 -10.31
C GLY A 11 -10.12 14.33 -9.82
N PHE A 12 -10.87 15.24 -9.21
CA PHE A 12 -10.34 16.50 -8.69
C PHE A 12 -9.43 16.30 -7.46
N LEU A 13 -9.94 15.64 -6.42
CA LEU A 13 -9.22 15.38 -5.17
C LEU A 13 -8.07 14.39 -5.38
N GLY A 14 -8.26 13.35 -6.19
CA GLY A 14 -7.20 12.41 -6.53
C GLY A 14 -6.09 13.05 -7.38
N SER A 15 -6.39 14.12 -8.11
CA SER A 15 -5.36 14.91 -8.79
C SER A 15 -4.49 15.70 -7.82
N PHE A 16 -5.03 16.06 -6.65
CA PHE A 16 -4.29 16.74 -5.59
C PHE A 16 -3.24 15.79 -5.01
N GLY A 17 -1.97 16.18 -5.08
CA GLY A 17 -0.86 15.37 -4.56
C GLY A 17 -0.36 14.29 -5.50
N HIS A 18 -1.20 13.35 -5.96
CA HIS A 18 -0.77 12.24 -6.80
C HIS A 18 -0.50 12.65 -8.25
N CYS A 19 -1.48 13.23 -8.95
CA CYS A 19 -1.24 13.72 -10.31
C CYS A 19 -0.24 14.87 -10.30
N ILE A 20 -0.31 15.77 -9.31
CA ILE A 20 0.71 16.82 -9.13
C ILE A 20 2.12 16.22 -9.02
N GLY A 21 2.29 15.15 -8.25
CA GLY A 21 3.59 14.51 -8.06
C GLY A 21 4.08 13.71 -9.26
N MET A 22 3.26 12.79 -9.75
CA MET A 22 3.68 11.81 -10.76
C MET A 22 3.49 12.29 -12.19
N CYS A 23 2.40 13.00 -12.47
CA CYS A 23 2.02 13.35 -13.82
C CYS A 23 2.68 14.65 -14.28
N SER A 24 2.84 15.61 -13.38
CA SER A 24 3.41 16.92 -13.71
C SER A 24 4.81 16.86 -14.32
N PRO A 25 5.78 16.06 -13.81
CA PRO A 25 7.10 15.93 -14.44
C PRO A 25 7.04 15.59 -15.92
N LEU A 26 6.14 14.69 -16.33
CA LEU A 26 5.96 14.29 -17.73
C LEU A 26 5.36 15.43 -18.56
N THR A 27 4.29 16.06 -18.07
CA THR A 27 3.66 17.18 -18.77
C THR A 27 4.61 18.37 -18.95
N ILE A 28 5.47 18.62 -17.96
CA ILE A 28 6.49 19.66 -17.98
C ILE A 28 7.62 19.26 -18.93
N ALA A 29 8.06 18.01 -18.93
CA ALA A 29 9.10 17.53 -19.85
C ALA A 29 8.64 17.66 -21.32
N PHE A 30 7.40 17.30 -21.64
CA PHE A 30 6.86 17.47 -22.99
C PHE A 30 6.70 18.94 -23.38
N ALA A 31 6.26 19.79 -22.45
CA ALA A 31 6.14 21.23 -22.67
C ALA A 31 7.51 21.86 -22.95
N LEU A 32 8.52 21.56 -22.13
CA LEU A 32 9.88 22.06 -22.30
C LEU A 32 10.52 21.55 -23.60
N SER A 33 10.32 20.28 -23.95
CA SER A 33 10.84 19.72 -25.21
C SER A 33 10.24 20.39 -26.45
N GLN A 34 9.00 20.89 -26.39
CA GLN A 34 8.42 21.66 -27.49
C GLN A 34 8.83 23.14 -27.44
N GLN A 35 8.87 23.73 -26.24
CA GLN A 35 9.28 25.12 -26.03
C GLN A 35 10.72 25.36 -26.52
N ASP A 36 11.65 24.46 -26.23
CA ASP A 36 13.06 24.59 -26.61
C ASP A 36 13.27 24.53 -28.13
N LYS A 37 12.37 23.83 -28.84
CA LYS A 37 12.45 23.67 -30.30
C LYS A 37 11.78 24.77 -31.10
N ASN A 38 10.75 25.41 -30.56
CA ASN A 38 10.03 26.46 -31.25
C ASN A 38 9.55 27.54 -30.25
N PRO A 39 10.49 28.35 -29.73
CA PRO A 39 10.20 29.29 -28.64
C PRO A 39 9.17 30.35 -29.01
N GLU A 40 9.13 30.77 -30.28
CA GLU A 40 8.28 31.87 -30.75
C GLU A 40 6.81 31.45 -30.95
N GLU A 41 6.56 30.19 -31.33
CA GLU A 41 5.20 29.68 -31.54
C GLU A 41 4.62 28.95 -30.31
N PHE A 42 5.45 28.70 -29.29
CA PHE A 42 5.03 27.90 -28.13
C PHE A 42 4.04 28.66 -27.23
N ASN A 43 2.77 28.26 -27.32
CA ASN A 43 1.73 28.69 -26.40
C ASN A 43 1.46 27.60 -25.35
N GLY A 44 2.02 27.77 -24.15
CA GLY A 44 1.86 26.81 -23.05
C GLY A 44 0.40 26.51 -22.67
N TRP A 45 -0.49 27.50 -22.77
CA TRP A 45 -1.92 27.30 -22.50
C TRP A 45 -2.56 26.36 -23.52
N ARG A 46 -2.34 26.62 -24.81
CA ARG A 46 -2.84 25.76 -25.91
C ARG A 46 -2.26 24.35 -25.82
N PHE A 47 -0.97 24.23 -25.52
CA PHE A 47 -0.29 22.95 -25.35
C PHE A 47 -0.94 22.10 -24.26
N HIS A 48 -1.11 22.66 -23.06
CA HIS A 48 -1.68 21.91 -21.94
C HIS A 48 -3.18 21.61 -22.11
N LEU A 49 -3.93 22.48 -22.78
CA LEU A 49 -5.32 22.21 -23.16
C LEU A 49 -5.43 21.01 -24.10
N LEU A 50 -4.68 21.02 -25.20
CA LEU A 50 -4.67 19.92 -26.16
C LEU A 50 -4.22 18.61 -25.50
N LEU A 51 -3.20 18.66 -24.64
CA LEU A 51 -2.71 17.52 -23.87
C LEU A 51 -3.80 16.91 -22.96
N ASN A 52 -4.52 17.73 -22.19
CA ASN A 52 -5.58 17.23 -21.32
C ASN A 52 -6.80 16.77 -22.13
N LEU A 53 -7.09 17.40 -23.26
CA LEU A 53 -8.19 17.02 -24.14
C LEU A 53 -7.97 15.61 -24.72
N GLY A 54 -6.77 15.30 -25.20
CA GLY A 54 -6.41 13.94 -25.62
C GLY A 54 -6.56 12.91 -24.49
N ARG A 55 -6.17 13.28 -23.27
CA ARG A 55 -6.30 12.41 -22.09
C ARG A 55 -7.77 12.13 -21.73
N ILE A 56 -8.63 13.15 -21.74
CA ILE A 56 -10.07 13.01 -21.47
C ILE A 56 -10.74 12.13 -22.53
N ILE A 57 -10.42 12.33 -23.81
CA ILE A 57 -10.94 11.48 -24.90
C ILE A 57 -10.51 10.02 -24.70
N SER A 58 -9.23 9.78 -24.39
CA SER A 58 -8.72 8.44 -24.13
C SER A 58 -9.44 7.77 -22.95
N TYR A 59 -9.67 8.51 -21.85
CA TYR A 59 -10.48 8.01 -20.73
C TYR A 59 -11.91 7.66 -21.14
N GLY A 60 -12.58 8.53 -21.91
CA GLY A 60 -13.93 8.26 -22.41
C GLY A 60 -14.00 7.01 -23.29
N LEU A 61 -13.04 6.82 -24.19
CA LEU A 61 -12.95 5.64 -25.05
C LEU A 61 -12.71 4.35 -24.26
N VAL A 62 -11.79 4.38 -23.31
CA VAL A 62 -11.53 3.24 -22.41
C VAL A 62 -12.76 2.95 -21.55
N GLY A 63 -13.42 3.99 -21.03
CA GLY A 63 -14.66 3.86 -20.26
C GLY A 63 -15.80 3.25 -21.06
N ALA A 64 -15.95 3.67 -22.31
CA ALA A 64 -16.93 3.09 -23.23
C ALA A 64 -16.68 1.60 -23.42
N ALA A 65 -15.45 1.22 -23.75
CA ALA A 65 -15.07 -0.17 -23.94
C ALA A 65 -15.30 -1.01 -22.67
N LEU A 66 -14.89 -0.50 -21.51
CA LEU A 66 -15.05 -1.19 -20.22
C LEU A 66 -16.52 -1.30 -19.77
N GLY A 67 -17.33 -0.27 -19.98
CA GLY A 67 -18.77 -0.32 -19.69
C GLY A 67 -19.50 -1.30 -20.61
N GLY A 68 -19.13 -1.34 -21.90
CA GLY A 68 -19.62 -2.35 -22.84
C GLY A 68 -19.20 -3.78 -22.47
N LEU A 69 -17.96 -3.99 -22.03
CA LEU A 69 -17.53 -5.29 -21.49
C LEU A 69 -18.30 -5.63 -20.21
N GLY A 70 -18.58 -4.63 -19.37
CA GLY A 70 -19.40 -4.76 -18.16
C GLY A 70 -20.78 -5.34 -18.44
N SER A 71 -21.42 -5.00 -19.57
CA SER A 71 -22.73 -5.54 -19.93
C SER A 71 -22.71 -7.07 -20.08
N ALA A 72 -21.63 -7.63 -20.60
CA ALA A 72 -21.44 -9.07 -20.73
C ALA A 72 -21.21 -9.77 -19.37
N PHE A 73 -20.53 -9.09 -18.44
CA PHE A 73 -20.31 -9.59 -17.08
C PHE A 73 -21.57 -9.47 -16.18
N VAL A 74 -22.41 -8.47 -16.40
CA VAL A 74 -23.72 -8.33 -15.73
C VAL A 74 -24.66 -9.44 -16.21
N ALA A 75 -24.69 -9.69 -17.51
CA ALA A 75 -25.51 -10.73 -18.10
C ALA A 75 -25.12 -12.15 -17.65
N SER A 76 -23.84 -12.40 -17.31
CA SER A 76 -23.36 -13.71 -16.84
C SER A 76 -23.54 -13.95 -15.34
N GLY A 77 -24.06 -12.98 -14.57
CA GLY A 77 -24.30 -13.12 -13.12
C GLY A 77 -23.04 -13.24 -12.25
N GLN A 78 -21.84 -13.12 -12.84
CA GLN A 78 -20.56 -13.35 -12.15
C GLN A 78 -20.02 -12.11 -11.40
N LEU A 79 -20.62 -10.94 -11.56
CA LEU A 79 -20.14 -9.69 -10.94
C LEU A 79 -20.26 -9.63 -9.41
N ALA A 80 -21.19 -10.39 -8.81
CA ALA A 80 -21.47 -10.29 -7.38
C ALA A 80 -20.31 -10.81 -6.48
N GLY A 81 -19.39 -11.63 -7.01
CA GLY A 81 -18.27 -12.21 -6.25
C GLY A 81 -16.86 -11.88 -6.76
N ILE A 82 -16.68 -11.69 -8.07
CA ILE A 82 -15.37 -11.36 -8.67
C ILE A 82 -14.96 -9.92 -8.34
N GLY A 83 -15.93 -9.05 -8.07
CA GLY A 83 -15.70 -7.65 -7.75
C GLY A 83 -14.84 -7.43 -6.49
N SER A 84 -14.97 -8.24 -5.43
CA SER A 84 -14.22 -8.01 -4.19
C SER A 84 -12.75 -8.45 -4.32
N SER A 85 -12.49 -9.64 -4.88
CA SER A 85 -11.14 -10.20 -5.01
C SER A 85 -10.31 -9.48 -6.07
N LEU A 86 -10.90 -9.15 -7.23
CA LEU A 86 -10.22 -8.37 -8.25
C LEU A 86 -9.94 -6.94 -7.76
N ARG A 87 -10.88 -6.30 -7.07
CA ARG A 87 -10.70 -4.95 -6.51
C ARG A 87 -9.64 -4.95 -5.42
N GLN A 88 -9.57 -5.99 -4.58
CA GLN A 88 -8.53 -6.18 -3.57
C GLN A 88 -7.16 -6.39 -4.21
N PHE A 89 -7.04 -7.27 -5.22
CA PHE A 89 -5.80 -7.46 -5.96
C PHE A 89 -5.33 -6.15 -6.62
N MET A 90 -6.24 -5.44 -7.29
CA MET A 90 -5.93 -4.17 -7.94
C MET A 90 -5.54 -3.08 -6.92
N ALA A 91 -6.17 -3.03 -5.76
CA ALA A 91 -5.82 -2.09 -4.68
C ALA A 91 -4.43 -2.40 -4.09
N ILE A 92 -4.12 -3.67 -3.84
CA ILE A 92 -2.80 -4.10 -3.36
C ILE A 92 -1.72 -3.80 -4.41
N PHE A 93 -1.94 -4.22 -5.65
CA PHE A 93 -1.03 -3.99 -6.76
C PHE A 93 -0.77 -2.49 -6.96
N THR A 94 -1.83 -1.69 -6.96
CA THR A 94 -1.75 -0.23 -7.04
C THR A 94 -0.98 0.35 -5.86
N GLY A 95 -1.31 -0.04 -4.62
CA GLY A 95 -0.67 0.49 -3.41
C GLY A 95 0.83 0.23 -3.40
N ILE A 96 1.26 -0.99 -3.75
CA ILE A 96 2.68 -1.35 -3.89
C ILE A 96 3.35 -0.51 -4.98
N LEU A 97 2.71 -0.35 -6.13
CA LEU A 97 3.22 0.43 -7.26
C LEU A 97 3.35 1.92 -6.93
N LEU A 98 2.39 2.49 -6.19
CA LEU A 98 2.45 3.88 -5.69
C LEU A 98 3.58 4.07 -4.69
N ILE A 99 3.80 3.11 -3.78
CA ILE A 99 4.93 3.14 -2.84
C ILE A 99 6.25 3.09 -3.63
N TRP A 100 6.36 2.18 -4.59
CA TRP A 100 7.54 2.05 -5.45
C TRP A 100 7.88 3.36 -6.18
N PHE A 101 6.89 3.95 -6.85
CA PHE A 101 7.06 5.22 -7.55
C PHE A 101 7.28 6.41 -6.61
N GLY A 102 6.66 6.41 -5.43
CA GLY A 102 6.86 7.44 -4.40
C GLY A 102 8.29 7.47 -3.89
N ILE A 103 8.84 6.31 -3.51
CA ILE A 103 10.24 6.19 -3.05
C ILE A 103 11.20 6.59 -4.18
N GLY A 104 10.95 6.14 -5.41
CA GLY A 104 11.77 6.49 -6.59
C GLY A 104 11.84 8.00 -6.86
N GLN A 105 10.76 8.74 -6.58
CA GLN A 105 10.73 10.21 -6.71
C GLN A 105 11.41 10.94 -5.54
N ILE A 106 11.38 10.38 -4.32
CA ILE A 106 12.02 10.97 -3.14
C ILE A 106 13.55 10.83 -3.23
N LYS A 107 14.04 9.62 -3.51
CA LYS A 107 15.47 9.32 -3.70
C LYS A 107 15.68 8.25 -4.79
N PRO A 108 16.09 8.65 -6.00
CA PRO A 108 16.27 7.73 -7.13
C PRO A 108 17.27 6.57 -6.88
N ASN A 109 18.26 6.78 -6.01
CA ASN A 109 19.32 5.79 -5.75
C ASN A 109 19.00 4.81 -4.60
N TRP A 110 17.83 4.90 -3.99
CA TRP A 110 17.49 4.10 -2.79
C TRP A 110 16.85 2.75 -3.11
N LEU A 111 16.23 2.58 -4.29
CA LEU A 111 15.69 1.28 -4.67
C LEU A 111 16.78 0.40 -5.29
N PRO A 112 16.89 -0.87 -4.86
CA PRO A 112 17.70 -1.85 -5.58
C PRO A 112 17.10 -2.00 -6.98
N ARG A 113 17.93 -1.84 -8.02
CA ARG A 113 17.54 -2.15 -9.40
C ARG A 113 17.21 -3.64 -9.45
N LEU A 114 15.93 -4.00 -9.35
CA LEU A 114 15.50 -5.40 -9.33
C LEU A 114 15.93 -6.06 -10.65
N PRO A 115 16.85 -7.04 -10.62
CA PRO A 115 17.38 -7.66 -11.83
C PRO A 115 16.38 -8.59 -12.53
N PHE A 116 15.23 -8.89 -11.91
CA PHE A 116 14.33 -9.98 -12.30
C PHE A 116 13.34 -9.63 -13.43
N LEU A 117 13.27 -8.38 -13.88
CA LEU A 117 12.37 -7.93 -14.96
C LEU A 117 13.11 -7.57 -16.27
N ASN A 118 14.38 -7.96 -16.40
CA ASN A 118 15.35 -7.26 -17.23
C ASN A 118 15.24 -7.33 -18.77
N PRO A 119 14.72 -8.37 -19.46
CA PRO A 119 14.73 -8.32 -20.93
C PRO A 119 13.51 -7.59 -21.51
N LEU A 120 12.31 -8.00 -21.12
CA LEU A 120 11.06 -7.53 -21.73
C LEU A 120 10.63 -6.16 -21.21
N GLN A 121 10.78 -5.88 -19.91
CA GLN A 121 10.38 -4.59 -19.34
C GLN A 121 11.30 -3.46 -19.83
N GLY A 122 12.62 -3.72 -19.92
CA GLY A 122 13.57 -2.78 -20.51
C GLY A 122 13.26 -2.49 -21.98
N MET A 123 12.93 -3.51 -22.77
CA MET A 123 12.67 -3.35 -24.21
C MET A 123 11.35 -2.62 -24.50
N VAL A 124 10.27 -2.96 -23.78
CA VAL A 124 8.98 -2.26 -23.92
C VAL A 124 9.08 -0.83 -23.40
N HIS A 125 9.70 -0.61 -22.24
CA HIS A 125 9.91 0.72 -21.69
C HIS A 125 10.77 1.58 -22.63
N ASN A 126 11.87 1.04 -23.15
CA ASN A 126 12.76 1.77 -24.05
C ASN A 126 12.10 2.05 -25.39
N ARG A 127 11.31 1.12 -25.96
CA ARG A 127 10.55 1.33 -27.19
C ARG A 127 9.45 2.38 -27.00
N LEU A 128 8.69 2.29 -25.93
CA LEU A 128 7.62 3.24 -25.62
C LEU A 128 8.19 4.64 -25.33
N SER A 129 9.23 4.73 -24.49
CA SER A 129 9.94 5.98 -24.18
C SER A 129 10.56 6.61 -25.44
N SER A 130 11.21 5.80 -26.28
CA SER A 130 11.75 6.27 -27.57
C SER A 130 10.64 6.72 -28.52
N GLY A 131 9.52 6.02 -28.57
CA GLY A 131 8.34 6.40 -29.37
C GLY A 131 7.72 7.71 -28.88
N MET A 132 7.55 7.87 -27.57
CA MET A 132 7.03 9.08 -26.94
C MET A 132 7.99 10.26 -27.14
N ASN A 133 9.31 10.06 -27.01
CA ASN A 133 10.31 11.10 -27.28
C ASN A 133 10.35 11.49 -28.77
N ARG A 134 10.24 10.52 -29.69
CA ARG A 134 10.12 10.78 -31.13
C ARG A 134 8.82 11.51 -31.48
N LEU A 135 7.74 11.24 -30.77
CA LEU A 135 6.48 11.95 -30.98
C LEU A 135 6.54 13.36 -30.40
N ALA A 136 7.07 13.52 -29.18
CA ALA A 136 7.29 14.82 -28.55
C ALA A 136 8.26 15.70 -29.36
N SER A 137 9.13 15.08 -30.15
CA SER A 137 10.06 15.79 -31.02
C SER A 137 9.43 16.28 -32.34
N LYS A 138 8.22 15.81 -32.71
CA LYS A 138 7.46 16.25 -33.89
C LYS A 138 6.67 17.51 -33.60
N GLN A 139 6.85 18.52 -34.45
CA GLN A 139 6.25 19.84 -34.29
C GLN A 139 4.92 19.95 -35.04
N GLN A 140 3.88 19.29 -34.53
CA GLN A 140 2.55 19.37 -35.12
C GLN A 140 1.54 19.84 -34.07
N TRP A 141 0.51 20.57 -34.51
CA TRP A 141 -0.52 21.10 -33.62
C TRP A 141 -1.29 20.00 -32.86
N TRP A 142 -1.37 18.79 -33.41
CA TRP A 142 -2.01 17.62 -32.79
C TRP A 142 -1.06 16.80 -31.90
N THR A 143 0.26 17.07 -31.91
CA THR A 143 1.24 16.35 -31.09
C THR A 143 0.85 16.34 -29.61
N PRO A 144 0.45 17.47 -28.97
CA PRO A 144 0.09 17.46 -27.55
C PRO A 144 -1.14 16.59 -27.29
N ALA A 145 -2.15 16.63 -28.15
CA ALA A 145 -3.33 15.78 -28.01
C ALA A 145 -2.97 14.29 -28.09
N LEU A 146 -2.12 13.89 -29.04
CA LEU A 146 -1.70 12.49 -29.14
C LEU A 146 -0.84 12.03 -27.96
N LEU A 147 0.09 12.88 -27.49
CA LEU A 147 0.84 12.63 -26.25
C LEU A 147 -0.11 12.45 -25.07
N GLY A 148 -1.16 13.26 -24.99
CA GLY A 148 -2.20 13.20 -23.96
C GLY A 148 -2.98 11.90 -24.02
N SER A 149 -3.35 11.44 -25.22
CA SER A 149 -4.07 10.18 -25.41
C SER A 149 -3.24 8.97 -25.00
N ILE A 150 -1.95 8.93 -25.36
CA ILE A 150 -1.02 7.86 -24.96
C ILE A 150 -0.77 7.91 -23.45
N TRP A 151 -0.56 9.11 -22.91
CA TRP A 151 -0.32 9.31 -21.49
C TRP A 151 -1.56 8.97 -20.63
N GLY A 152 -2.77 9.22 -21.14
CA GLY A 152 -4.02 8.80 -20.52
C GLY A 152 -4.18 7.27 -20.39
N LEU A 153 -3.43 6.49 -21.15
CA LEU A 153 -3.46 5.03 -21.03
C LEU A 153 -2.55 4.51 -19.91
N ILE A 154 -1.76 5.39 -19.25
CA ILE A 154 -0.92 4.96 -18.13
C ILE A 154 -1.82 4.66 -16.93
N PRO A 155 -1.84 3.40 -16.45
CA PRO A 155 -2.69 3.02 -15.34
C PRO A 155 -2.21 3.68 -14.04
N CYS A 156 -3.15 4.22 -13.26
CA CYS A 156 -2.93 4.65 -11.88
C CYS A 156 -4.12 4.23 -11.00
N GLY A 157 -3.93 4.24 -9.68
CA GLY A 157 -4.95 3.75 -8.73
C GLY A 157 -6.31 4.41 -8.84
N PHE A 158 -6.32 5.75 -8.95
CA PHE A 158 -7.55 6.52 -9.11
C PHE A 158 -8.21 6.24 -10.46
N LEU A 159 -7.42 6.06 -11.52
CA LEU A 159 -7.92 5.68 -12.83
C LEU A 159 -8.56 4.29 -12.79
N TYR A 160 -7.96 3.32 -12.08
CA TYR A 160 -8.55 2.00 -11.90
C TYR A 160 -9.87 2.03 -11.13
N ALA A 161 -9.96 2.85 -10.07
CA ALA A 161 -11.22 3.00 -9.33
C ALA A 161 -12.34 3.56 -10.23
N ALA A 162 -12.04 4.54 -11.07
CA ALA A 162 -12.98 5.08 -12.05
C ALA A 162 -13.32 4.07 -13.16
N GLN A 163 -12.34 3.31 -13.64
CA GLN A 163 -12.53 2.25 -14.65
C GLN A 163 -13.39 1.11 -14.13
N LEU A 164 -13.20 0.67 -12.87
CA LEU A 164 -14.06 -0.32 -12.23
C LEU A 164 -15.49 0.19 -12.13
N LYS A 165 -15.68 1.45 -11.72
CA LYS A 165 -17.01 2.06 -11.70
C LYS A 165 -17.62 2.16 -13.10
N ALA A 166 -16.80 2.40 -14.14
CA ALA A 166 -17.26 2.35 -15.53
C ALA A 166 -17.72 0.94 -15.94
N VAL A 167 -17.01 -0.12 -15.54
CA VAL A 167 -17.46 -1.51 -15.75
C VAL A 167 -18.80 -1.77 -15.04
N GLU A 168 -18.97 -1.29 -13.81
CA GLU A 168 -20.21 -1.44 -13.03
C GLU A 168 -21.43 -0.79 -13.71
N THR A 169 -21.24 0.19 -14.60
CA THR A 169 -22.38 0.79 -15.33
C THR A 169 -23.06 -0.20 -16.26
N GLY A 170 -22.34 -1.23 -16.75
CA GLY A 170 -22.92 -2.27 -17.60
C GLY A 170 -23.41 -1.80 -18.97
N GLU A 171 -23.04 -0.59 -19.41
CA GLU A 171 -23.40 -0.04 -20.72
C GLU A 171 -22.28 0.83 -21.30
N LEU A 172 -22.23 0.89 -22.64
CA LEU A 172 -21.19 1.64 -23.37
C LEU A 172 -21.22 3.14 -23.02
N PHE A 173 -22.41 3.74 -22.97
CA PHE A 173 -22.57 5.18 -22.77
C PHE A 173 -22.35 5.60 -21.31
N GLY A 174 -22.88 4.83 -20.36
CA GLY A 174 -22.65 5.04 -18.92
C GLY A 174 -21.17 4.95 -18.55
N GLY A 175 -20.44 3.99 -19.12
CA GLY A 175 -19.00 3.85 -18.92
C GLY A 175 -18.21 5.04 -19.49
N ALA A 176 -18.60 5.54 -20.68
CA ALA A 176 -18.01 6.72 -21.29
C ALA A 176 -18.22 7.98 -20.44
N ILE A 177 -19.46 8.26 -20.03
CA ILE A 177 -19.81 9.43 -19.19
C ILE A 177 -19.04 9.39 -17.87
N THR A 178 -18.96 8.22 -17.25
CA THR A 178 -18.23 8.01 -16.00
C THR A 178 -16.77 8.45 -16.13
N MET A 179 -16.09 7.97 -17.16
CA MET A 179 -14.68 8.29 -17.37
C MET A 179 -14.44 9.71 -17.90
N LEU A 180 -15.38 10.27 -18.67
CA LEU A 180 -15.36 11.69 -19.05
C LEU A 180 -15.50 12.58 -17.81
N GLY A 181 -16.40 12.25 -16.88
CA GLY A 181 -16.54 12.94 -15.60
C GLY A 181 -15.26 12.91 -14.79
N PHE A 182 -14.62 11.74 -14.67
CA PHE A 182 -13.31 11.60 -14.04
C PHE A 182 -12.26 12.49 -14.73
N GLY A 183 -12.16 12.41 -16.05
CA GLY A 183 -11.21 13.21 -16.84
C GLY A 183 -11.39 14.71 -16.65
N LEU A 184 -12.65 15.19 -16.72
CA LEU A 184 -12.99 16.59 -16.48
C LEU A 184 -12.64 17.03 -15.05
N GLY A 185 -12.87 16.18 -14.04
CA GLY A 185 -12.47 16.45 -12.66
C GLY A 185 -10.96 16.65 -12.50
N THR A 186 -10.15 15.91 -13.28
CA THR A 186 -8.68 16.04 -13.22
C THR A 186 -8.11 17.24 -14.00
N ALA A 187 -8.86 17.76 -14.97
CA ALA A 187 -8.42 18.80 -15.90
C ALA A 187 -8.01 20.13 -15.23
N PRO A 188 -8.80 20.74 -14.33
CA PRO A 188 -8.44 22.04 -13.76
C PRO A 188 -7.12 22.01 -12.99
N MET A 189 -6.87 20.92 -12.24
CA MET A 189 -5.63 20.75 -11.50
C MET A 189 -4.43 20.57 -12.43
N MET A 190 -4.57 19.77 -13.49
CA MET A 190 -3.47 19.49 -14.42
C MET A 190 -3.15 20.67 -15.33
N LEU A 191 -4.15 21.44 -15.75
CA LEU A 191 -3.95 22.71 -16.44
C LEU A 191 -3.28 23.74 -15.53
N GLY A 192 -3.76 23.86 -14.28
CA GLY A 192 -3.19 24.78 -13.30
C GLY A 192 -1.70 24.52 -13.06
N VAL A 193 -1.32 23.24 -12.90
CA VAL A 193 0.08 22.87 -12.68
C VAL A 193 0.93 23.04 -13.93
N GLY A 194 0.45 22.62 -15.10
CA GLY A 194 1.21 22.76 -16.36
C GLY A 194 1.55 24.21 -16.68
N VAL A 195 0.56 25.10 -16.57
CA VAL A 195 0.71 26.54 -16.86
C VAL A 195 1.56 27.24 -15.80
N SER A 196 1.46 26.83 -14.53
CA SER A 196 2.24 27.42 -13.44
C SER A 196 3.68 26.92 -13.43
N ALA A 197 3.92 25.68 -13.84
CA ALA A 197 5.24 25.06 -13.77
C ALA A 197 6.29 25.71 -14.69
N SER A 198 5.87 26.29 -15.82
CA SER A 198 6.77 27.04 -16.72
C SER A 198 7.29 28.34 -16.09
N LYS A 199 6.59 28.87 -15.07
CA LYS A 199 6.99 30.07 -14.32
C LYS A 199 7.82 29.76 -13.06
N ILE A 200 8.05 28.49 -12.75
CA ILE A 200 8.74 28.06 -11.53
C ILE A 200 10.20 27.71 -11.84
N SER A 201 11.14 28.16 -10.98
CA SER A 201 12.57 27.84 -11.11
C SER A 201 12.83 26.33 -11.06
N ALA A 202 13.91 25.86 -11.69
CA ALA A 202 14.26 24.44 -11.74
C ALA A 202 14.37 23.81 -10.34
N ASP A 203 14.89 24.55 -9.36
CA ASP A 203 15.03 24.08 -7.97
C ASP A 203 13.67 23.86 -7.29
N ARG A 204 12.73 24.80 -7.47
CA ARG A 204 11.38 24.69 -6.92
C ARG A 204 10.58 23.58 -7.62
N ARG A 205 10.81 23.35 -8.92
CA ARG A 205 10.26 22.18 -9.64
C ARG A 205 10.77 20.86 -9.05
N GLY A 206 12.08 20.77 -8.78
CA GLY A 206 12.66 19.59 -8.11
C GLY A 206 12.10 19.35 -6.71
N GLN A 207 11.87 20.41 -5.92
CA GLN A 207 11.21 20.30 -4.61
C GLN A 207 9.75 19.85 -4.72
N LEU A 208 9.00 20.40 -5.68
CA LEU A 208 7.61 20.01 -5.94
C LEU A 208 7.50 18.52 -6.32
N PHE A 209 8.45 18.00 -7.12
CA PHE A 209 8.48 16.59 -7.48
C PHE A 209 8.82 15.69 -6.28
N ARG A 210 9.76 16.09 -5.42
CA ARG A 210 10.04 15.36 -4.17
C ARG A 210 8.85 15.35 -3.21
N LEU A 211 8.16 16.48 -3.08
CA LEU A 211 6.96 16.61 -2.25
C LEU A 211 5.81 15.77 -2.81
N GLY A 212 5.64 15.76 -4.14
CA GLY A 212 4.72 14.86 -4.84
C GLY A 212 5.04 13.38 -4.63
N GLY A 213 6.32 13.02 -4.55
CA GLY A 213 6.78 11.69 -4.16
C GLY A 213 6.34 11.29 -2.74
N TRP A 214 6.48 12.18 -1.76
CA TRP A 214 5.99 11.96 -0.39
C TRP A 214 4.47 11.82 -0.32
N VAL A 215 3.72 12.63 -1.06
CA VAL A 215 2.26 12.52 -1.10
C VAL A 215 1.83 11.22 -1.78
N THR A 216 2.48 10.84 -2.87
CA THR A 216 2.24 9.56 -3.57
C THR A 216 2.54 8.36 -2.68
N LEU A 217 3.67 8.39 -1.95
CA LEU A 217 4.03 7.37 -0.97
C LEU A 217 2.95 7.25 0.12
N THR A 218 2.48 8.38 0.63
CA THR A 218 1.44 8.43 1.66
C THR A 218 0.12 7.85 1.14
N ILE A 219 -0.30 8.22 -0.07
CA ILE A 219 -1.50 7.66 -0.72
C ILE A 219 -1.35 6.15 -0.95
N GLY A 220 -0.17 5.67 -1.37
CA GLY A 220 0.10 4.24 -1.53
C GLY A 220 0.01 3.47 -0.21
N ILE A 221 0.59 4.02 0.87
CA ILE A 221 0.47 3.46 2.22
C ILE A 221 -0.98 3.45 2.68
N LEU A 222 -1.72 4.55 2.54
CA LEU A 222 -3.14 4.63 2.92
C LEU A 222 -4.02 3.67 2.09
N THR A 223 -3.71 3.49 0.81
CA THR A 223 -4.43 2.56 -0.08
C THR A 223 -4.26 1.12 0.39
N LEU A 224 -3.03 0.73 0.75
CA LEU A 224 -2.80 -0.58 1.37
C LEU A 224 -3.46 -0.66 2.74
N TRP A 225 -3.36 0.40 3.55
CA TRP A 225 -3.94 0.44 4.89
C TRP A 225 -5.44 0.22 4.86
N ARG A 226 -6.17 0.81 3.90
CA ARG A 226 -7.62 0.64 3.75
C ARG A 226 -8.06 -0.76 3.30
N THR A 227 -7.15 -1.63 2.87
CA THR A 227 -7.51 -2.93 2.31
C THR A 227 -7.68 -3.97 3.43
N ASP A 228 -8.76 -4.75 3.42
CA ASP A 228 -9.02 -5.85 4.37
C ASP A 228 -7.85 -6.82 4.52
N ALA A 229 -7.07 -7.02 3.44
CA ALA A 229 -5.87 -7.85 3.48
C ALA A 229 -4.84 -7.37 4.52
N MET A 230 -4.71 -6.05 4.72
CA MET A 230 -3.74 -5.50 5.66
C MET A 230 -4.07 -5.82 7.12
N VAL A 231 -5.35 -6.06 7.47
CA VAL A 231 -5.68 -6.45 8.85
C VAL A 231 -5.07 -7.80 9.19
N ASP A 232 -5.14 -8.74 8.25
CA ASP A 232 -4.58 -10.07 8.42
C ASP A 232 -3.04 -10.01 8.42
N TYR A 233 -2.43 -9.29 7.47
CA TYR A 233 -0.96 -9.21 7.39
C TYR A 233 -0.30 -8.49 8.56
N THR A 234 -0.92 -7.43 9.10
CA THR A 234 -0.37 -6.69 10.26
C THR A 234 -0.46 -7.52 11.54
N GLY A 235 -1.55 -8.26 11.75
CA GLY A 235 -1.68 -9.18 12.89
C GLY A 235 -0.70 -10.35 12.83
N HIS A 236 -0.59 -10.99 11.65
CA HIS A 236 0.32 -12.14 11.45
C HIS A 236 1.78 -11.70 11.51
N GLY A 237 2.10 -10.56 10.88
CA GLY A 237 3.43 -9.95 10.94
C GLY A 237 3.86 -9.61 12.36
N GLY A 238 2.95 -9.05 13.17
CA GLY A 238 3.18 -8.80 14.59
C GLY A 238 3.57 -10.07 15.36
N LEU A 239 2.81 -11.15 15.19
CA LEU A 239 3.06 -12.43 15.85
C LEU A 239 4.38 -13.09 15.39
N ILE A 240 4.64 -13.10 14.09
CA ILE A 240 5.88 -13.69 13.52
C ILE A 240 7.11 -12.93 14.00
N LEU A 241 7.08 -11.59 13.99
CA LEU A 241 8.20 -10.78 14.51
C LEU A 241 8.40 -11.00 16.01
N LEU A 242 7.32 -11.18 16.79
CA LEU A 242 7.42 -11.51 18.21
C LEU A 242 8.09 -12.88 18.43
N MET A 243 7.67 -13.90 17.69
CA MET A 243 8.30 -15.24 17.72
C MET A 243 9.78 -15.18 17.32
N LEU A 244 10.10 -14.44 16.25
CA LEU A 244 11.47 -14.23 15.79
C LEU A 244 12.33 -13.52 16.85
N ALA A 245 11.79 -12.50 17.52
CA ALA A 245 12.50 -11.79 18.60
C ALA A 245 12.77 -12.68 19.82
N LEU A 246 11.92 -13.68 20.07
CA LEU A 246 12.08 -14.66 21.16
C LEU A 246 13.08 -15.77 20.81
N ILE A 247 13.10 -16.23 19.55
CA ILE A 247 14.02 -17.24 19.01
C ILE A 247 15.37 -16.64 18.55
N ALA A 248 15.50 -15.32 18.43
CA ALA A 248 16.71 -14.67 17.91
C ALA A 248 18.03 -15.13 18.57
N ARG A 249 17.99 -15.53 19.86
CA ARG A 249 19.15 -16.03 20.59
C ARG A 249 19.53 -17.48 20.27
N PRO A 250 18.64 -18.48 20.33
CA PRO A 250 18.99 -19.82 19.84
C PRO A 250 19.30 -19.84 18.33
N LEU A 251 18.63 -19.01 17.53
CA LEU A 251 18.85 -18.92 16.09
C LEU A 251 20.22 -18.34 15.72
N SER A 252 20.82 -17.52 16.59
CA SER A 252 22.15 -16.93 16.34
C SER A 252 23.29 -17.94 16.23
N ILE A 253 23.06 -19.19 16.65
CA ILE A 253 24.01 -20.29 16.45
C ILE A 253 24.18 -20.60 14.96
N VAL A 254 23.09 -20.49 14.19
CA VAL A 254 23.06 -20.80 12.74
C VAL A 254 23.08 -19.51 11.91
N TRP A 255 22.45 -18.43 12.40
CA TRP A 255 22.34 -17.17 11.68
C TRP A 255 22.31 -15.97 12.64
N ALA A 256 23.38 -15.16 12.65
CA ALA A 256 23.58 -14.10 13.64
C ALA A 256 22.74 -12.82 13.43
N ALA A 257 22.20 -12.58 12.23
CA ALA A 257 21.54 -11.31 11.90
C ALA A 257 20.29 -11.00 12.76
N PRO A 258 19.38 -11.96 13.05
CA PRO A 258 18.23 -11.69 13.91
C PRO A 258 18.59 -11.28 15.35
N LEU A 259 19.76 -11.68 15.85
CA LEU A 259 20.21 -11.28 17.18
C LEU A 259 20.67 -9.81 17.23
N GLN A 260 21.34 -9.34 16.18
CA GLN A 260 21.79 -7.95 16.05
C GLN A 260 20.61 -6.97 16.04
N TYR A 261 19.53 -7.34 15.35
CA TYR A 261 18.33 -6.52 15.21
C TYR A 261 17.19 -6.89 16.16
N ARG A 262 17.44 -7.74 17.16
CA ARG A 262 16.40 -8.28 18.05
C ARG A 262 15.48 -7.22 18.68
N ARG A 263 16.04 -6.07 19.07
CA ARG A 263 15.27 -4.93 19.62
C ARG A 263 14.38 -4.26 18.57
N ALA A 264 14.91 -4.05 17.38
CA ALA A 264 14.14 -3.49 16.26
C ALA A 264 13.02 -4.44 15.81
N ILE A 265 13.31 -5.75 15.75
CA ILE A 265 12.32 -6.80 15.47
C ILE A 265 11.19 -6.78 16.52
N GLY A 266 11.53 -6.68 17.81
CA GLY A 266 10.53 -6.60 18.89
C GLY A 266 9.70 -5.32 18.88
N VAL A 267 10.30 -4.16 18.58
CA VAL A 267 9.57 -2.89 18.40
C VAL A 267 8.68 -2.95 17.15
N GLY A 268 9.16 -3.58 16.08
CA GLY A 268 8.37 -3.85 14.88
C GLY A 268 7.15 -4.73 15.16
N ALA A 269 7.30 -5.77 15.98
CA ALA A 269 6.19 -6.61 16.44
C ALA A 269 5.11 -5.79 17.16
N PHE A 270 5.53 -4.89 18.08
CA PHE A 270 4.61 -4.00 18.79
C PHE A 270 3.93 -2.99 17.84
N ALA A 271 4.68 -2.36 16.94
CA ALA A 271 4.15 -1.39 15.98
C ALA A 271 3.12 -2.02 15.03
N LEU A 272 3.40 -3.23 14.53
CA LEU A 272 2.45 -3.98 13.69
C LEU A 272 1.21 -4.40 14.47
N SER A 273 1.36 -4.81 15.74
CA SER A 273 0.22 -5.15 16.60
C SER A 273 -0.66 -3.92 16.87
N LEU A 274 -0.07 -2.75 17.06
CA LEU A 274 -0.80 -1.49 17.21
C LEU A 274 -1.54 -1.09 15.92
N ALA A 275 -0.89 -1.23 14.77
CA ALA A 275 -1.49 -0.98 13.46
C ALA A 275 -2.68 -1.92 13.19
N HIS A 276 -2.53 -3.21 13.55
CA HIS A 276 -3.60 -4.20 13.48
C HIS A 276 -4.80 -3.81 14.36
N THR A 277 -4.57 -3.44 15.63
CA THR A 277 -5.64 -2.98 16.52
C THR A 277 -6.34 -1.73 16.01
N ALA A 278 -5.59 -0.73 15.54
CA ALA A 278 -6.14 0.49 14.97
C ALA A 278 -7.02 0.20 13.75
N HIS A 279 -6.57 -0.70 12.86
CA HIS A 279 -7.33 -1.09 11.68
C HIS A 279 -8.59 -1.91 12.02
N MET A 280 -8.55 -2.78 13.04
CA MET A 280 -9.74 -3.50 13.53
C MET A 280 -10.78 -2.56 14.17
N LEU A 281 -10.33 -1.56 14.93
CA LEU A 281 -11.21 -0.56 15.52
C LEU A 281 -11.93 0.27 14.45
N ASP A 282 -11.21 0.66 13.40
CA ASP A 282 -11.77 1.46 12.30
C ASP A 282 -12.69 0.63 11.40
N HIS A 283 -12.21 -0.52 10.92
CA HIS A 283 -12.87 -1.26 9.84
C HIS A 283 -13.90 -2.29 10.31
N SER A 284 -13.66 -2.94 11.45
CA SER A 284 -14.56 -3.98 11.98
C SER A 284 -15.52 -3.46 13.05
N LEU A 285 -15.07 -2.51 13.88
CA LEU A 285 -15.89 -1.95 14.96
C LEU A 285 -16.46 -0.57 14.62
N ASN A 286 -15.98 0.11 13.57
CA ASN A 286 -16.37 1.49 13.22
C ASN A 286 -16.33 2.43 14.45
N TRP A 287 -15.31 2.27 15.29
CA TRP A 287 -15.14 2.96 16.57
C TRP A 287 -16.26 2.75 17.61
N ASN A 288 -17.20 1.83 17.35
CA ASN A 288 -18.26 1.47 18.27
C ASN A 288 -17.84 0.30 19.16
N LEU A 289 -17.39 0.61 20.37
CA LEU A 289 -16.95 -0.39 21.35
C LEU A 289 -18.12 -1.18 21.95
N ASP A 290 -19.35 -0.66 21.91
CA ASP A 290 -20.52 -1.36 22.42
C ASP A 290 -20.82 -2.61 21.60
N ALA A 291 -20.41 -2.63 20.32
CA ALA A 291 -20.50 -3.80 19.45
C ALA A 291 -19.79 -5.03 20.02
N ILE A 292 -18.72 -4.85 20.81
CA ILE A 292 -17.97 -5.94 21.44
C ILE A 292 -18.85 -6.70 22.45
N ALA A 293 -19.77 -6.01 23.13
CA ALA A 293 -20.66 -6.64 24.11
C ALA A 293 -21.61 -7.67 23.48
N PHE A 294 -21.97 -7.46 22.20
CA PHE A 294 -22.87 -8.32 21.45
C PHE A 294 -22.17 -9.51 20.76
N MET A 295 -20.84 -9.58 20.79
CA MET A 295 -20.09 -10.69 20.18
C MET A 295 -20.18 -11.98 21.00
N LEU A 296 -19.97 -13.13 20.35
CA LEU A 296 -19.89 -14.42 21.04
C LEU A 296 -18.81 -14.38 22.15
N PRO A 297 -19.02 -15.09 23.27
CA PRO A 297 -18.06 -15.10 24.38
C PRO A 297 -16.63 -15.48 23.95
N GLN A 298 -16.48 -16.40 23.00
CA GLN A 298 -15.20 -16.81 22.45
C GLN A 298 -14.41 -15.67 21.78
N HIS A 299 -15.08 -14.83 20.97
CA HIS A 299 -14.45 -13.70 20.30
C HIS A 299 -14.14 -12.57 21.27
N ARG A 300 -14.99 -12.37 22.30
CA ARG A 300 -14.70 -11.45 23.41
C ARG A 300 -13.43 -11.86 24.16
N LEU A 301 -13.27 -13.16 24.44
CA LEU A 301 -12.06 -13.69 25.05
C LEU A 301 -10.85 -13.51 24.13
N GLY A 302 -11.02 -13.76 22.82
CA GLY A 302 -10.00 -13.48 21.81
C GLY A 302 -9.53 -12.03 21.81
N ILE A 303 -10.44 -11.07 21.73
CA ILE A 303 -10.14 -9.62 21.78
C ILE A 303 -9.43 -9.25 23.10
N SER A 304 -9.92 -9.78 24.23
CA SER A 304 -9.28 -9.54 25.54
C SER A 304 -7.84 -10.07 25.58
N GLY A 305 -7.57 -11.23 24.98
CA GLY A 305 -6.23 -11.78 24.83
C GLY A 305 -5.33 -10.88 23.97
N GLY A 306 -5.88 -10.29 22.91
CA GLY A 306 -5.16 -9.34 22.06
C GLY A 306 -4.76 -8.07 22.82
N ILE A 307 -5.71 -7.49 23.56
CA ILE A 307 -5.47 -6.31 24.42
C ILE A 307 -4.42 -6.60 25.49
N LEU A 308 -4.52 -7.75 26.16
CA LEU A 308 -3.55 -8.18 27.18
C LEU A 308 -2.16 -8.37 26.57
N SER A 309 -2.07 -8.98 25.38
CA SER A 309 -0.80 -9.14 24.67
C SER A 309 -0.17 -7.78 24.34
N LEU A 310 -0.94 -6.85 23.78
CA LEU A 310 -0.47 -5.49 23.44
C LEU A 310 -0.01 -4.72 24.69
N PHE A 311 -0.76 -4.81 25.78
CA PHE A 311 -0.42 -4.19 27.06
C PHE A 311 0.89 -4.73 27.64
N LEU A 312 1.13 -6.04 27.54
CA LEU A 312 2.37 -6.66 27.99
C LEU A 312 3.59 -6.32 27.11
N LEU A 313 3.38 -6.06 25.81
CA LEU A 313 4.43 -5.62 24.89
C LEU A 313 4.82 -4.15 25.07
N PHE A 314 3.87 -3.30 25.50
CA PHE A 314 4.07 -1.85 25.57
C PHE A 314 5.29 -1.42 26.43
N PRO A 315 5.50 -1.92 27.67
CA PRO A 315 6.69 -1.59 28.45
C PRO A 315 8.00 -2.03 27.80
N ALA A 316 8.00 -3.17 27.09
CA ALA A 316 9.17 -3.67 26.39
C ALA A 316 9.51 -2.79 25.17
N ALA A 317 8.50 -2.31 24.44
CA ALA A 317 8.68 -1.39 23.32
C ALA A 317 9.23 -0.03 23.79
N LEU A 318 8.66 0.57 24.85
CA LEU A 318 9.11 1.85 25.39
C LEU A 318 10.55 1.81 25.95
N THR A 319 10.98 0.66 26.48
CA THR A 319 12.32 0.48 27.06
C THR A 319 13.36 -0.07 26.07
N SER A 320 13.05 -0.03 24.76
CA SER A 320 13.90 -0.53 23.67
C SER A 320 14.97 0.49 23.20
N SER A 321 15.59 1.21 24.14
CA SER A 321 16.70 2.15 23.86
C SER A 321 17.96 1.79 24.65
N ASP A 322 19.14 2.15 24.14
CA ASP A 322 20.41 1.94 24.85
C ASP A 322 20.45 2.66 26.20
N ARG A 323 19.81 3.83 26.27
CA ARG A 323 19.69 4.63 27.49
C ARG A 323 18.81 3.95 28.54
N ALA A 324 17.66 3.42 28.14
CA ALA A 324 16.76 2.70 29.05
C ALA A 324 17.41 1.40 29.59
N MET A 325 18.15 0.67 28.74
CA MET A 325 18.87 -0.53 29.16
C MET A 325 19.93 -0.21 30.23
N LYS A 326 20.72 0.84 30.04
CA LYS A 326 21.73 1.27 31.01
C LYS A 326 21.11 1.75 32.33
N ASN A 327 20.00 2.49 32.27
CA ASN A 327 19.35 3.05 33.45
C ASN A 327 18.60 2.00 34.29
N LEU A 328 17.98 1.00 33.66
CA LEU A 328 17.10 0.04 34.34
C LEU A 328 17.84 -1.23 34.81
N GLY A 329 19.04 -1.51 34.30
CA GLY A 329 19.88 -2.63 34.72
C GLY A 329 19.12 -3.97 34.77
N GLN A 330 19.04 -4.60 35.94
CA GLN A 330 18.36 -5.90 36.09
C GLN A 330 16.83 -5.82 35.87
N ARG A 331 16.19 -4.67 36.14
CA ARG A 331 14.74 -4.48 35.91
C ARG A 331 14.41 -4.52 34.42
N TRP A 332 15.33 -4.07 33.56
CA TRP A 332 15.18 -4.15 32.09
C TRP A 332 14.91 -5.57 31.61
N ARG A 333 15.65 -6.55 32.17
CA ARG A 333 15.48 -7.97 31.84
C ARG A 333 14.13 -8.52 32.30
N LYS A 334 13.61 -8.08 33.46
CA LYS A 334 12.28 -8.46 33.95
C LYS A 334 11.17 -7.89 33.06
N ILE A 335 11.30 -6.63 32.63
CA ILE A 335 10.35 -6.00 31.69
C ILE A 335 10.31 -6.77 30.37
N HIS A 336 11.46 -7.12 29.80
CA HIS A 336 11.52 -7.87 28.54
C HIS A 336 11.06 -9.34 28.69
N LEU A 337 10.92 -9.86 29.92
CA LEU A 337 10.35 -11.18 30.16
C LEU A 337 8.83 -11.19 29.92
N LEU A 338 8.16 -10.05 30.01
CA LEU A 338 6.72 -9.89 29.73
C LEU A 338 6.35 -10.21 28.27
N THR A 339 7.33 -10.20 27.36
CA THR A 339 7.14 -10.65 25.96
C THR A 339 6.73 -12.13 25.85
N VAL A 340 6.99 -12.95 26.88
CA VAL A 340 6.62 -14.37 26.93
C VAL A 340 5.13 -14.57 27.18
N PRO A 341 4.54 -14.05 28.29
CA PRO A 341 3.09 -14.09 28.45
C PRO A 341 2.39 -13.34 27.31
N ALA A 342 3.00 -12.27 26.76
CA ALA A 342 2.45 -11.60 25.58
C ALA A 342 2.30 -12.55 24.37
N LEU A 343 3.27 -13.43 24.11
CA LEU A 343 3.16 -14.43 23.04
C LEU A 343 2.01 -15.42 23.32
N ILE A 344 1.86 -15.87 24.56
CA ILE A 344 0.79 -16.82 24.95
C ILE A 344 -0.59 -16.18 24.71
N PHE A 345 -0.79 -14.95 25.19
CA PHE A 345 -2.03 -14.21 24.96
C PHE A 345 -2.25 -13.87 23.48
N GLY A 346 -1.19 -13.59 22.73
CA GLY A 346 -1.25 -13.32 21.28
C GLY A 346 -1.63 -14.56 20.47
N ILE A 347 -1.10 -15.74 20.81
CA ILE A 347 -1.53 -17.01 20.21
C ILE A 347 -2.98 -17.31 20.58
N GLY A 348 -3.35 -17.15 21.85
CA GLY A 348 -4.73 -17.32 22.30
C GLY A 348 -5.71 -16.39 21.57
N HIS A 349 -5.31 -15.13 21.35
CA HIS A 349 -6.05 -14.17 20.55
C HIS A 349 -6.30 -14.68 19.12
N VAL A 350 -5.28 -15.18 18.42
CA VAL A 350 -5.44 -15.69 17.04
C VAL A 350 -6.34 -16.93 17.00
N VAL A 351 -6.17 -17.86 17.94
CA VAL A 351 -6.95 -19.10 18.00
C VAL A 351 -8.42 -18.84 18.30
N LEU A 352 -8.72 -17.90 19.21
CA LEU A 352 -10.09 -17.59 19.62
C LEU A 352 -10.80 -16.59 18.68
N SER A 353 -10.04 -15.74 17.98
CA SER A 353 -10.63 -14.71 17.11
C SER A 353 -10.98 -15.21 15.71
N GLY A 354 -10.46 -16.37 15.29
CA GLY A 354 -10.96 -17.04 14.09
C GLY A 354 -10.63 -16.29 12.79
N THR A 355 -9.36 -16.02 12.48
CA THR A 355 -9.00 -15.34 11.22
C THR A 355 -8.79 -16.35 10.09
N HIS A 356 -9.52 -16.14 8.99
CA HIS A 356 -9.76 -16.95 7.78
C HIS A 356 -8.51 -17.53 7.05
N TYR A 357 -7.30 -17.26 7.53
CA TYR A 357 -6.06 -17.79 6.96
C TYR A 357 -5.25 -18.69 7.90
N LEU A 358 -5.44 -18.65 9.22
CA LEU A 358 -4.55 -19.36 10.15
C LEU A 358 -5.22 -20.03 11.36
N GLY A 359 -6.50 -19.81 11.59
CA GLY A 359 -7.23 -20.54 12.61
C GLY A 359 -8.69 -20.19 12.54
N ASP A 360 -9.51 -21.20 12.35
CA ASP A 360 -10.94 -21.13 12.55
C ASP A 360 -11.31 -22.35 13.43
N LEU A 361 -12.30 -22.17 14.30
CA LEU A 361 -12.87 -23.26 15.09
C LEU A 361 -13.90 -24.07 14.29
N GLU A 362 -14.16 -23.69 13.03
CA GLU A 362 -14.85 -24.55 12.09
C GLU A 362 -14.16 -25.91 11.98
N LEU A 363 -14.99 -26.97 12.01
CA LEU A 363 -14.55 -28.37 12.03
C LEU A 363 -13.87 -28.84 10.74
N SER A 364 -13.51 -27.93 9.83
CA SER A 364 -12.77 -28.24 8.62
C SER A 364 -11.36 -28.74 8.97
N PHE A 365 -10.87 -29.73 8.23
CA PHE A 365 -9.57 -30.35 8.47
C PHE A 365 -8.42 -29.34 8.33
N GLU A 366 -8.54 -28.38 7.42
CA GLU A 366 -7.54 -27.34 7.19
C GLU A 366 -7.43 -26.36 8.36
N SER A 367 -8.56 -25.92 8.94
CA SER A 367 -8.57 -24.98 10.06
C SER A 367 -7.96 -25.59 11.33
N LYS A 368 -8.20 -26.89 11.57
CA LYS A 368 -7.56 -27.64 12.66
C LYS A 368 -6.05 -27.78 12.48
N LEU A 369 -5.60 -28.05 11.26
CA LEU A 369 -4.18 -28.21 10.95
C LEU A 369 -3.42 -26.89 11.15
N ARG A 370 -3.99 -25.76 10.70
CA ARG A 370 -3.38 -24.43 10.83
C ARG A 370 -3.33 -23.96 12.29
N THR A 371 -4.42 -24.15 13.04
CA THR A 371 -4.48 -23.87 14.48
C THR A 371 -3.45 -24.71 15.25
N GLY A 372 -3.37 -26.00 14.93
CA GLY A 372 -2.36 -26.90 15.51
C GLY A 372 -0.93 -26.46 15.20
N LEU A 373 -0.66 -25.98 13.99
CA LEU A 373 0.65 -25.49 13.57
C LEU A 373 1.07 -24.24 14.35
N ILE A 374 0.18 -23.26 14.57
CA ILE A 374 0.50 -22.05 15.37
C ILE A 374 0.80 -22.41 16.82
N ILE A 375 -0.02 -23.26 17.42
CA ILE A 375 0.19 -23.70 18.80
C ILE A 375 1.53 -24.45 18.90
N LEU A 376 1.80 -25.37 17.97
CA LEU A 376 3.06 -26.11 17.91
C LEU A 376 4.26 -25.16 17.75
N LEU A 377 4.20 -24.21 16.83
CA LEU A 377 5.24 -23.19 16.63
C LEU A 377 5.46 -22.36 17.91
N GLY A 378 4.39 -21.94 18.57
CA GLY A 378 4.45 -21.26 19.87
C GLY A 378 5.15 -22.09 20.95
N VAL A 379 4.80 -23.38 21.07
CA VAL A 379 5.43 -24.31 22.01
C VAL A 379 6.91 -24.50 21.67
N ILE A 380 7.26 -24.66 20.40
CA ILE A 380 8.65 -24.76 19.93
C ILE A 380 9.43 -23.49 20.29
N VAL A 381 8.88 -22.30 20.04
CA VAL A 381 9.48 -21.01 20.41
C VAL A 381 9.78 -20.94 21.91
N LEU A 382 8.81 -21.33 22.75
CA LEU A 382 8.97 -21.33 24.20
C LEU A 382 10.01 -22.35 24.67
N ALA A 383 10.01 -23.55 24.08
CA ALA A 383 10.98 -24.61 24.37
C ALA A 383 12.40 -24.21 23.96
N MET A 384 12.61 -23.74 22.73
CA MET A 384 13.93 -23.30 22.24
C MET A 384 14.52 -22.18 23.12
N ARG A 385 13.67 -21.28 23.62
CA ARG A 385 14.08 -20.22 24.55
C ARG A 385 14.50 -20.76 25.92
N SER A 386 13.79 -21.78 26.45
CA SER A 386 14.10 -22.36 27.76
C SER A 386 15.40 -23.18 27.74
N PHE A 387 15.62 -24.00 26.70
CA PHE A 387 16.83 -24.82 26.55
C PHE A 387 18.13 -23.99 26.53
N ASN A 388 18.10 -22.82 25.89
CA ASN A 388 19.30 -21.98 25.80
C ASN A 388 19.60 -21.20 27.11
N THR A 389 18.65 -21.15 28.05
CA THR A 389 18.89 -20.58 29.39
C THR A 389 19.54 -21.55 30.37
N SER A 390 19.42 -22.88 30.18
CA SER A 390 20.03 -23.88 31.07
C SER A 390 21.52 -24.13 30.78
N LYS A 391 21.94 -24.11 29.50
CA LYS A 391 23.36 -24.27 29.10
C LYS A 391 24.29 -23.22 29.71
N ILE A 392 23.78 -22.01 30.00
CA ILE A 392 24.57 -20.92 30.60
C ILE A 392 24.73 -21.09 32.12
N LYS A 393 23.79 -21.76 32.80
CA LYS A 393 23.94 -22.03 34.24
C LYS A 393 24.93 -23.16 34.55
N HIS A 394 25.21 -24.04 33.60
CA HIS A 394 26.14 -25.17 33.79
C HIS A 394 27.51 -25.02 33.11
N GLY A 395 27.74 -23.95 32.33
CA GLY A 395 29.03 -23.66 31.69
C GLY A 395 29.93 -22.66 32.42
N GLY A 396 29.58 -22.24 33.65
CA GLY A 396 30.33 -21.26 34.44
C GLY A 396 31.29 -21.85 35.48
N HIS A 397 31.40 -23.18 35.55
CA HIS A 397 32.44 -23.87 36.31
C HIS A 397 32.95 -25.04 35.46
N LYS A 398 33.94 -24.76 34.63
CA LYS A 398 35.08 -25.63 34.34
C LYS A 398 36.11 -24.85 33.55
#